data_AF-A0A520BDD3-F1
#
_entry.id   AF-A0A520BDD3-F1
#
_cell.length_a   1.000
_cell.length_b   1.000
_cell.length_c   1.000
_cell.angle_alpha   90.00
_cell.angle_beta   90.00
_cell.angle_gamma   90.00
#
_symmetry.space_group_name_H-M   'P 1'
#
loop_
_entity.id
_entity.type
_entity.pdbx_description
1 polymer ?
#
loop_
_entity_poly.entity_id
_entity_poly.type
_entity_poly.pdbx_seq_one_letter_code
_entity_poly.pdbx_strand_id
1 'polypeptide(L)'
;MEKKDILKGESRDGYVKIDRYDESKIEAVATHYKDILVNLGENPEREGLLKTPERVAKALQYLTHGYDLKPDEILKSAMFEEDYSQMVVVKD
;
A
#
# COMPACT_ATOMS: atom_id res chain seq x y z
N MET A 1 5.19 -26.71 16.34
CA MET A 1 3.93 -26.93 15.60
C MET A 1 4.01 -26.06 14.36
N GLU A 2 4.57 -26.63 13.30
CA GLU A 2 4.82 -25.98 12.01
C GLU A 2 3.48 -25.65 11.33
N LYS A 3 3.34 -24.44 10.79
CA LYS A 3 2.41 -24.18 9.68
C LYS A 3 3.21 -24.26 8.39
N LYS A 4 3.52 -25.49 7.98
CA LYS A 4 3.80 -25.82 6.58
C LYS A 4 2.46 -26.13 5.89
N ASP A 5 2.39 -25.74 4.62
CA ASP A 5 1.46 -26.20 3.58
C ASP A 5 0.01 -25.69 3.60
N ILE A 6 -0.23 -24.55 2.94
CA ILE A 6 -1.30 -24.41 1.93
C ILE A 6 -0.86 -23.48 0.79
N LEU A 7 0.21 -23.81 0.07
CA LEU A 7 0.49 -23.26 -1.26
C LEU A 7 1.19 -24.34 -2.11
N LYS A 8 0.50 -25.47 -2.31
CA LYS A 8 0.92 -26.45 -3.32
C LYS A 8 0.34 -26.04 -4.68
N GLY A 9 1.25 -25.66 -5.57
CA GLY A 9 1.21 -26.09 -6.96
C GLY A 9 0.29 -25.32 -7.90
N GLU A 10 0.73 -24.15 -8.35
CA GLU A 10 0.59 -23.71 -9.74
C GLU A 10 1.84 -22.90 -10.09
N SER A 11 2.46 -23.20 -11.24
CA SER A 11 3.61 -22.47 -11.77
C SER A 11 3.16 -21.03 -12.06
N ARG A 12 3.39 -20.10 -11.13
CA ARG A 12 3.09 -18.68 -11.35
C ARG A 12 4.26 -18.06 -12.11
N ASP A 13 4.21 -18.17 -13.44
CA ASP A 13 5.04 -17.41 -14.36
C ASP A 13 4.52 -15.94 -14.40
N GLY A 14 4.66 -15.22 -13.28
CA GLY A 14 4.09 -13.88 -13.15
C GLY A 14 4.51 -13.11 -11.89
N TYR A 15 4.34 -11.79 -11.94
CA TYR A 15 4.65 -10.86 -10.85
C TYR A 15 3.59 -10.94 -9.73
N VAL A 16 4.04 -11.01 -8.47
CA VAL A 16 3.17 -10.95 -7.28
C VAL A 16 3.42 -9.63 -6.55
N LYS A 17 2.44 -8.72 -6.57
CA LYS A 17 2.47 -7.54 -5.71
C LYS A 17 2.13 -7.96 -4.28
N ILE A 18 3.02 -7.67 -3.33
CA ILE A 18 2.77 -7.92 -1.90
C ILE A 18 2.59 -6.56 -1.23
N ASP A 19 1.34 -6.17 -1.01
CA ASP A 19 1.04 -4.99 -0.19
C ASP A 19 1.18 -5.39 1.29
N ARG A 20 1.99 -4.64 2.04
CA ARG A 20 2.13 -4.80 3.49
C ARG A 20 1.52 -3.58 4.17
N TYR A 21 0.50 -3.80 4.97
CA TYR A 21 -0.12 -2.77 5.78
C TYR A 21 0.17 -3.03 7.26
N ASP A 22 0.27 -1.95 8.02
CA ASP A 22 0.35 -2.02 9.47
C ASP A 22 -1.09 -2.09 10.03
N GLU A 23 -1.49 -3.29 10.46
CA GLU A 23 -2.84 -3.55 11.00
C GLU A 23 -3.16 -2.67 12.22
N SER A 24 -2.17 -2.37 13.07
CA SER A 24 -2.37 -1.54 14.25
C SER A 24 -2.69 -0.08 13.86
N LYS A 25 -1.98 0.43 12.84
CA LYS A 25 -2.27 1.76 12.28
C LYS A 25 -3.60 1.77 11.51
N ILE A 26 -3.99 0.66 10.87
CA ILE A 26 -5.32 0.56 10.23
C ILE A 26 -6.41 0.76 11.27
N GLU A 27 -6.37 0.02 12.37
CA GLU A 27 -7.38 0.08 13.41
C GLU A 27 -7.47 1.47 14.07
N ALA A 28 -6.31 2.06 14.40
CA ALA A 28 -6.24 3.39 14.99
C ALA A 28 -6.82 4.47 14.04
N VAL A 29 -6.38 4.49 12.78
CA VAL A 29 -6.86 5.46 11.79
C VAL A 29 -8.34 5.24 11.45
N ALA A 30 -8.77 3.98 11.32
CA ALA A 30 -10.17 3.65 11.06
C ALA A 30 -11.09 4.14 12.19
N THR A 31 -10.65 4.04 13.45
CA THR A 31 -11.40 4.59 14.59
C THR A 31 -11.62 6.10 14.44
N HIS A 32 -10.57 6.86 14.12
CA HIS A 32 -10.68 8.30 13.88
C HIS A 32 -11.56 8.64 12.67
N TYR A 33 -11.51 7.84 11.60
CA TYR A 33 -12.38 8.05 10.44
C TYR A 33 -13.85 7.78 10.72
N LYS A 34 -14.17 6.88 11.66
CA LYS A 34 -15.55 6.72 12.13
C LYS A 34 -16.06 8.00 12.77
N ASP A 35 -15.25 8.64 13.62
CA ASP A 35 -15.59 9.91 14.27
C ASP A 35 -15.70 11.05 13.25
N ILE A 36 -14.81 11.10 12.25
CA ILE A 36 -14.89 12.07 11.16
C ILE A 36 -16.22 11.95 10.41
N LEU A 37 -16.64 10.73 10.06
CA LEU A 37 -17.93 10.52 9.39
C LEU A 37 -19.11 11.03 10.24
N VAL A 38 -19.11 10.74 11.54
CA VAL A 38 -20.13 11.27 12.46
C VAL A 38 -20.12 12.80 12.49
N ASN A 39 -18.95 13.42 12.58
CA ASN A 39 -18.81 14.88 12.59
C ASN A 39 -19.23 15.54 11.27
N LEU A 40 -19.18 14.81 10.15
CA LEU A 40 -19.68 15.26 8.86
C LEU A 40 -21.21 15.09 8.71
N GLY A 41 -21.89 14.56 9.73
CA GLY A 41 -23.34 14.28 9.70
C GLY A 41 -23.71 12.99 8.96
N GLU A 42 -22.73 12.12 8.69
CA GLU A 42 -22.95 10.83 8.05
C GLU A 42 -23.32 9.74 9.06
N ASN A 43 -23.98 8.68 8.59
CA ASN A 43 -24.22 7.46 9.38
C ASN A 43 -23.16 6.39 9.03
N PRO A 44 -22.15 6.14 9.88
CA PRO A 44 -21.12 5.14 9.61
C PRO A 44 -21.66 3.71 9.49
N GLU A 45 -22.84 3.42 10.07
CA GLU A 45 -23.46 2.11 10.04
C GLU A 45 -24.25 1.85 8.74
N ARG A 46 -24.33 2.81 7.81
CA ARG A 46 -24.94 2.54 6.49
C ARG A 46 -24.09 1.55 5.71
N GLU A 47 -24.73 0.68 4.95
CA GLU A 47 -24.08 -0.41 4.19
C GLU A 47 -22.82 0.05 3.41
N GLY A 48 -22.91 1.18 2.71
CA GLY A 48 -21.79 1.73 1.94
C GLY A 48 -20.61 2.28 2.76
N LEU A 49 -20.84 2.62 4.03
CA LEU A 49 -19.83 3.21 4.93
C LEU A 49 -19.22 2.23 5.93
N LEU A 50 -19.82 1.06 6.15
CA LEU A 50 -19.32 0.08 7.13
C LEU A 50 -17.81 -0.22 6.96
N LYS A 51 -17.36 -0.35 5.70
CA LYS A 51 -15.94 -0.60 5.38
C LYS A 51 -15.16 0.66 5.00
N THR A 52 -15.78 1.84 4.97
CA THR A 52 -15.09 3.09 4.59
C THR A 52 -13.93 3.41 5.52
N PRO A 53 -14.06 3.35 6.86
CA PRO A 53 -12.95 3.69 7.74
C PRO A 53 -11.70 2.83 7.50
N GLU A 54 -11.89 1.51 7.33
CA GLU A 54 -10.80 0.58 7.02
C GLU A 54 -10.17 0.87 5.64
N ARG A 55 -10.99 1.09 4.61
CA ARG A 55 -10.51 1.43 3.26
C ARG A 55 -9.70 2.71 3.25
N VAL A 56 -10.16 3.74 3.96
CA VAL A 56 -9.46 5.02 4.04
C VAL A 56 -8.15 4.88 4.81
N ALA A 57 -8.13 4.12 5.91
CA ALA A 57 -6.90 3.85 6.64
C ALA A 57 -5.84 3.16 5.76
N LYS A 58 -6.24 2.16 4.96
CA LYS A 58 -5.35 1.50 3.97
C LYS A 58 -4.89 2.47 2.88
N ALA A 59 -5.81 3.30 2.36
CA ALA A 59 -5.48 4.29 1.35
C ALA A 59 -4.48 5.32 1.88
N LEU A 60 -4.63 5.78 3.12
CA LEU A 60 -3.67 6.71 3.74
C LEU A 60 -2.30 6.08 3.89
N GLN A 61 -2.20 4.84 4.40
CA GLN A 61 -0.92 4.14 4.48
C GLN A 61 -0.24 4.02 3.11
N TYR A 62 -1.01 3.73 2.06
CA TYR A 62 -0.49 3.70 0.70
C TYR A 62 -0.02 5.10 0.26
N LEU A 63 -0.84 6.14 0.40
CA LEU A 63 -0.47 7.49 -0.04
C LEU A 63 0.74 8.05 0.72
N THR A 64 0.96 7.62 1.95
CA THR A 64 2.07 8.08 2.80
C THR A 64 3.21 7.05 2.92
N HIS A 65 3.20 5.95 2.16
CA HIS A 65 4.23 4.91 2.27
C HIS A 65 5.63 5.45 1.94
N GLY A 66 5.71 6.56 1.19
CA GLY A 66 6.96 7.19 0.78
C GLY A 66 7.84 7.64 1.94
N TYR A 67 7.28 7.90 3.12
CA TYR A 67 8.07 8.28 4.30
C TYR A 67 8.95 7.13 4.83
N ASP A 68 8.54 5.89 4.61
CA ASP A 68 9.28 4.69 5.02
C ASP A 68 10.24 4.20 3.91
N LEU A 69 10.20 4.82 2.73
CA LEU A 69 11.07 4.46 1.61
C LEU A 69 12.42 5.15 1.73
N LYS A 70 13.48 4.43 1.35
CA LYS A 70 14.83 4.96 1.24
C LYS A 70 15.20 5.20 -0.23
N PRO A 71 15.37 6.47 -0.65
CA PRO A 71 15.66 6.79 -2.04
C PRO A 71 16.95 6.14 -2.56
N ASP A 72 17.98 5.98 -1.72
CA ASP A 72 19.25 5.41 -2.13
C ASP A 72 19.13 3.91 -2.48
N GLU A 73 18.31 3.16 -1.73
CA GLU A 73 18.03 1.76 -2.02
C GLU A 73 17.25 1.62 -3.34
N ILE A 74 16.30 2.53 -3.59
CA ILE A 74 15.52 2.57 -4.84
C ILE A 74 16.42 2.85 -6.03
N LEU A 75 17.25 3.91 -5.96
CA LEU A 75 18.15 4.28 -7.04
C LEU A 75 19.13 3.15 -7.37
N LYS A 76 19.78 2.54 -6.36
CA LYS A 76 20.73 1.44 -6.56
C LYS A 76 20.11 0.23 -7.26
N SER A 77 18.82 -0.03 -7.06
CA SER A 77 18.13 -1.16 -7.69
C SER A 77 17.93 -1.00 -9.20
N ALA A 78 18.03 0.24 -9.71
CA ALA A 78 17.74 0.60 -11.10
C ALA A 78 18.94 1.23 -11.82
N MET A 79 20.16 1.12 -11.27
CA MET A 79 21.37 1.57 -11.93
C MET A 79 21.90 0.48 -12.87
N PHE A 80 22.18 0.87 -14.11
CA PHE A 80 22.80 0.02 -15.13
C PHE A 80 23.89 0.83 -15.84
N GLU A 81 24.97 0.15 -16.21
CA GLU A 81 26.06 0.73 -16.97
C GLU A 81 25.78 0.57 -18.46
N GLU A 82 25.71 1.68 -19.19
CA GLU A 82 25.47 1.72 -20.62
C GLU A 82 26.40 2.77 -21.25
N ASP A 83 27.01 2.45 -22.39
CA ASP A 83 27.83 3.39 -23.16
C ASP A 83 26.92 4.31 -23.99
N TYR A 84 26.20 5.19 -23.28
CA TYR A 84 25.23 6.12 -23.87
C TYR A 84 25.52 7.56 -23.43
N SER A 85 25.71 8.45 -24.41
CA SER A 85 26.15 9.84 -24.20
C SER A 85 25.18 10.90 -24.73
N GLN A 86 23.97 10.50 -25.11
CA GLN A 86 22.93 11.42 -25.60
C GLN A 86 21.96 11.82 -24.48
N MET A 87 21.20 12.91 -24.68
CA MET A 87 20.20 13.37 -23.71
C MET A 87 19.00 12.42 -23.69
N VAL A 88 18.61 12.00 -22.48
CA VAL A 88 17.35 11.29 -22.24
C VAL A 88 16.35 12.28 -21.64
N VAL A 89 15.17 12.38 -22.26
CA VAL A 89 14.06 13.18 -21.74
C VAL A 89 12.92 12.23 -21.38
N VAL A 90 12.55 12.21 -20.10
CA VAL A 90 11.33 11.55 -19.64
C VAL A 90 10.24 12.60 -19.64
N LYS A 91 9.13 12.33 -20.34
CA LYS A 91 7.94 13.16 -20.37
C LYS A 91 6.75 12.31 -19.90
N ASP A 92 5.80 12.97 -19.24
CA ASP A 92 4.53 12.41 -18.81
C ASP A 92 3.67 11.87 -19.98
#